data_AF-A0A401ZZR6-F1
#
_entry.id   AF-A0A401ZZR6-F1
#
_cell.length_a   1.000
_cell.length_b   1.000
_cell.length_c   1.000
_cell.angle_alpha   90.00
_cell.angle_beta   90.00
_cell.angle_gamma   90.00
#
_symmetry.space_group_name_H-M   'P 1'
#
loop_
_entity.id
_entity.type
_entity.pdbx_description
1 polymer ?
#
loop_
_entity_poly.entity_id
_entity_poly.type
_entity_poly.pdbx_seq_one_letter_code
_entity_poly.pdbx_strand_id
1 'polypeptide(L)'
;MALLSKSRSGVEEVSPLTLKLLKGWKHIWTSENRWGIGVREIFAALGPGFLVSVGYMDPGNWGTNLAAGAGYGYTLLWVILASNLIAIFLQISAAKLGIATGKDLAQLIREHFPRPFANAFGATAIIAIMATDLAEILGGALGFNILFGIPLFPAAILTGMIVMGLLALSRWGFRKLEYVIIGFVSIIGLAYVYETTLIRPDWGQIALHTVVPQFSAGSILVAVGILGATVMPHNVFLHSFLAPLRLSSPEATLLERKKVFRLAKIDTIAALNVAFFVNAAMLVVAGAIFYKHVDPATLDLQTASATLTPILGGLASLAFGIGLLASGLSSSTTGTIAGQIVLRGFLNMKVKMWIWRIITLLPALLVTSPLFHISSVEILVISQVILSLQLPFTMGALVILTSRKKIMGAFVNSRLTQAFNILLVVLVTALNVWLLYSYLPIA
;
A
#
# COMPACT_ATOMS: atom_id res chain seq x y z
N MET A 1 37.48 2.84 -16.63
CA MET A 1 38.94 3.06 -16.58
C MET A 1 39.14 4.53 -16.24
N ALA A 2 39.94 4.82 -15.19
CA ALA A 2 40.25 6.13 -14.61
C ALA A 2 39.10 6.88 -13.91
N LEU A 3 38.96 6.69 -12.60
CA LEU A 3 38.76 7.73 -11.56
C LEU A 3 38.71 7.06 -10.17
N LEU A 4 39.75 6.30 -9.85
CA LEU A 4 40.02 5.74 -8.52
C LEU A 4 41.50 5.95 -8.19
N SER A 5 41.87 7.14 -7.73
CA SER A 5 43.14 7.33 -7.00
C SER A 5 43.11 8.63 -6.20
N LYS A 6 42.74 8.53 -4.92
CA LYS A 6 43.41 9.22 -3.79
C LYS A 6 42.55 9.03 -2.54
N SER A 7 43.12 8.29 -1.60
CA SER A 7 42.93 8.36 -0.14
C SER A 7 42.94 6.95 0.43
N ARG A 8 44.14 6.41 0.59
CA ARG A 8 44.43 5.28 1.47
C ARG A 8 45.68 5.66 2.27
N SER A 9 45.47 6.07 3.51
CA SER A 9 46.51 6.05 4.54
C SER A 9 45.83 6.07 5.91
N GLY A 10 45.99 4.97 6.66
CA GLY A 10 45.67 4.89 8.08
C GLY A 10 44.50 3.97 8.42
N VAL A 11 44.76 2.67 8.55
CA VAL A 11 44.00 1.81 9.49
C VAL A 11 44.97 0.81 10.11
N GLU A 12 45.06 0.85 11.43
CA GLU A 12 45.84 0.02 12.33
C GLU A 12 45.53 -1.48 12.23
N GLU A 13 46.50 -2.31 12.60
CA GLU A 13 46.41 -3.77 12.68
C GLU A 13 45.38 -4.21 13.72
N VAL A 14 44.35 -4.95 13.27
CA VAL A 14 43.32 -5.53 14.15
C VAL A 14 43.69 -6.98 14.52
N SER A 15 43.68 -7.24 15.83
CA SER A 15 44.00 -8.49 16.54
C SER A 15 43.39 -9.79 15.97
N PRO A 16 44.08 -10.95 16.10
CA PRO A 16 43.68 -12.24 15.52
C PRO A 16 42.38 -12.87 16.11
N LEU A 17 41.79 -12.33 17.18
CA LEU A 17 40.55 -12.87 17.76
C LEU A 17 39.29 -12.50 16.95
N THR A 18 39.27 -11.33 16.30
CA THR A 18 38.16 -10.85 15.45
C THR A 18 38.04 -11.64 14.15
N LEU A 19 39.13 -12.28 13.70
CA LEU A 19 39.18 -13.10 12.49
C LEU A 19 38.43 -14.44 12.60
N LYS A 20 38.21 -14.98 13.80
CA LYS A 20 37.43 -16.23 13.98
C LYS A 20 35.92 -15.97 13.94
N LEU A 21 35.44 -14.86 14.51
CA LEU A 21 34.02 -14.46 14.43
C LEU A 21 33.62 -14.09 12.99
N LEU A 22 34.50 -13.43 12.25
CA LEU A 22 34.30 -13.11 10.83
C LEU A 22 34.29 -14.34 9.91
N LYS A 23 35.01 -15.42 10.26
CA LYS A 23 35.00 -16.68 9.50
C LYS A 23 33.71 -17.49 9.68
N GLY A 24 33.12 -17.48 10.88
CA GLY A 24 31.80 -18.06 11.12
C GLY A 24 30.69 -17.33 10.35
N TRP A 25 30.79 -16.00 10.25
CA TRP A 25 29.87 -15.19 9.43
C TRP A 25 30.06 -15.43 7.94
N LYS A 26 31.30 -15.55 7.44
CA LYS A 26 31.54 -15.81 6.01
C LYS A 26 30.92 -17.12 5.51
N HIS A 27 30.79 -18.14 6.37
CA HIS A 27 30.26 -19.43 5.95
C HIS A 27 28.74 -19.44 5.72
N ILE A 28 28.00 -18.55 6.39
CA ILE A 28 26.57 -18.27 6.14
C ILE A 28 26.38 -17.46 4.85
N TRP A 29 27.42 -16.73 4.42
CA TRP A 29 27.38 -15.80 3.27
C TRP A 29 27.72 -16.45 1.93
N THR A 30 28.30 -17.65 1.91
CA THR A 30 28.71 -18.34 0.67
C THR A 30 28.27 -19.79 0.58
N SER A 31 27.34 -20.26 1.42
CA SER A 31 26.79 -21.60 1.21
C SER A 31 25.94 -21.60 -0.06
N GLU A 32 26.26 -22.50 -0.99
CA GLU A 32 25.44 -22.84 -2.15
C GLU A 32 24.01 -23.21 -1.69
N ASN A 33 23.14 -22.21 -1.60
CA ASN A 33 21.73 -22.44 -1.33
C ASN A 33 21.14 -23.12 -2.56
N ARG A 34 20.30 -24.15 -2.35
CA ARG A 34 19.50 -24.84 -3.38
C ARG A 34 18.66 -23.89 -4.28
N TRP A 35 18.58 -22.61 -3.90
CA TRP A 35 17.83 -21.55 -4.53
C TRP A 35 18.65 -20.63 -5.46
N GLY A 36 20.00 -20.67 -5.40
CA GLY A 36 20.88 -19.89 -6.28
C GLY A 36 20.78 -18.36 -6.13
N ILE A 37 20.38 -17.87 -4.95
CA ILE A 37 20.19 -16.45 -4.64
C ILE A 37 21.01 -16.11 -3.39
N GLY A 38 21.91 -15.13 -3.50
CA GLY A 38 22.71 -14.63 -2.38
C GLY A 38 21.99 -13.56 -1.57
N VAL A 39 22.27 -13.45 -0.27
CA VAL A 39 21.68 -12.43 0.63
C VAL A 39 21.90 -11.00 0.10
N ARG A 40 23.07 -10.73 -0.50
CA ARG A 40 23.37 -9.44 -1.15
C ARG A 40 22.48 -9.15 -2.36
N GLU A 41 22.09 -10.18 -3.12
CA GLU A 41 21.15 -10.03 -4.24
C GLU A 41 19.72 -9.79 -3.73
N ILE A 42 19.35 -10.37 -2.59
CA ILE A 42 18.07 -10.08 -1.92
C ILE A 42 18.03 -8.60 -1.53
N PHE A 43 19.03 -8.11 -0.77
CA PHE A 43 19.09 -6.70 -0.37
C PHE A 43 19.19 -5.72 -1.55
N ALA A 44 19.88 -6.08 -2.64
CA ALA A 44 19.93 -5.25 -3.84
C ALA A 44 18.62 -5.27 -4.65
N ALA A 45 17.78 -6.31 -4.47
CA ALA A 45 16.48 -6.45 -5.11
C ALA A 45 15.32 -5.89 -4.26
N LEU A 46 15.53 -5.58 -2.98
CA LEU A 46 14.59 -4.85 -2.13
C LEU A 46 14.50 -3.41 -2.63
N GLY A 47 13.43 -3.07 -3.32
CA GLY A 47 13.22 -1.71 -3.83
C GLY A 47 11.78 -1.50 -4.29
N PRO A 48 11.37 -2.03 -5.46
CA PRO A 48 10.01 -1.82 -5.92
C PRO A 48 8.92 -2.46 -5.02
N GLY A 49 9.23 -3.54 -4.29
CA GLY A 49 8.30 -4.09 -3.30
C GLY A 49 8.15 -3.21 -2.06
N PHE A 50 9.23 -2.57 -1.61
CA PHE A 50 9.20 -1.54 -0.56
C PHE A 50 8.49 -0.27 -1.01
N LEU A 51 8.69 0.19 -2.25
CA LEU A 51 7.93 1.32 -2.81
C LEU A 51 6.43 1.03 -2.80
N VAL A 52 6.04 -0.19 -3.21
CA VAL A 52 4.64 -0.64 -3.15
C VAL A 52 4.17 -0.72 -1.70
N SER A 53 5.01 -1.18 -0.75
CA SER A 53 4.64 -1.34 0.66
C SER A 53 4.33 -0.02 1.37
N VAL A 54 4.99 1.08 0.98
CA VAL A 54 4.69 2.40 1.54
C VAL A 54 3.23 2.80 1.27
N GLY A 55 2.69 2.42 0.11
CA GLY A 55 1.26 2.64 -0.20
C GLY A 55 0.31 1.88 0.73
N TYR A 56 0.76 0.81 1.39
CA TYR A 56 -0.03 0.04 2.36
C TYR A 56 0.02 0.62 3.79
N MET A 57 0.72 1.75 3.94
CA MET A 57 0.86 2.52 5.18
C MET A 57 0.38 3.96 4.97
N ASP A 58 -0.47 4.16 3.98
CA ASP A 58 -1.05 5.45 3.59
C ASP A 58 -2.11 5.93 4.60
N PRO A 59 -2.50 7.21 4.55
CA PRO A 59 -3.54 7.77 5.41
C PRO A 59 -4.88 7.01 5.32
N GLY A 60 -5.20 6.41 4.17
CA GLY A 60 -6.41 5.59 4.01
C GLY A 60 -6.44 4.37 4.92
N ASN A 61 -5.31 3.66 5.03
CA ASN A 61 -5.14 2.57 6.00
C ASN A 61 -5.25 3.08 7.44
N TRP A 62 -4.70 4.27 7.73
CA TRP A 62 -4.77 4.84 9.08
C TRP A 62 -6.22 5.14 9.50
N GLY A 63 -6.98 5.81 8.63
CA GLY A 63 -8.39 6.13 8.88
C GLY A 63 -9.25 4.89 9.10
N THR A 64 -9.08 3.86 8.27
CA THR A 64 -9.85 2.60 8.40
C THR A 64 -9.46 1.79 9.64
N ASN A 65 -8.17 1.71 9.99
CA ASN A 65 -7.71 1.03 11.21
C ASN A 65 -8.18 1.75 12.48
N LEU A 66 -8.15 3.09 12.49
CA LEU A 66 -8.65 3.90 13.60
C LEU A 66 -10.15 3.73 13.78
N ALA A 67 -10.93 3.83 12.69
CA ALA A 67 -12.37 3.61 12.72
C ALA A 67 -12.73 2.19 13.19
N ALA A 68 -11.96 1.18 12.75
CA ALA A 68 -12.14 -0.20 13.16
C ALA A 68 -11.86 -0.42 14.65
N GLY A 69 -10.71 0.08 15.14
CA GLY A 69 -10.32 -0.05 16.53
C GLY A 69 -11.29 0.69 17.46
N ALA A 70 -11.58 1.95 17.16
CA ALA A 70 -12.46 2.77 17.99
C ALA A 70 -13.92 2.29 17.99
N GLY A 71 -14.43 1.85 16.83
CA GLY A 71 -15.82 1.41 16.69
C GLY A 71 -16.08 -0.03 17.13
N TYR A 72 -15.12 -0.94 16.91
CA TYR A 72 -15.34 -2.38 17.02
C TYR A 72 -14.28 -3.12 17.85
N GLY A 73 -13.35 -2.40 18.47
CA GLY A 73 -12.28 -2.99 19.27
C GLY A 73 -11.39 -3.88 18.40
N TYR A 74 -11.19 -5.13 18.84
CA TYR A 74 -10.29 -6.07 18.14
C TYR A 74 -10.99 -6.92 17.08
N THR A 75 -12.32 -6.84 16.96
CA THR A 75 -13.12 -7.80 16.17
C THR A 75 -12.81 -7.80 14.68
N LEU A 76 -12.24 -6.71 14.14
CA LEU A 76 -11.90 -6.57 12.72
C LEU A 76 -10.43 -6.92 12.39
N LEU A 77 -9.65 -7.42 13.34
CA LEU A 77 -8.26 -7.84 13.09
C LEU A 77 -8.16 -8.95 12.03
N TRP A 78 -9.09 -9.89 12.02
CA TRP A 78 -9.13 -10.94 10.99
C TRP A 78 -9.34 -10.37 9.59
N VAL A 79 -10.01 -9.22 9.45
CA VAL A 79 -10.20 -8.55 8.15
C VAL A 79 -8.87 -7.98 7.66
N ILE A 80 -8.05 -7.39 8.54
CA ILE A 80 -6.70 -6.93 8.19
C ILE A 80 -5.84 -8.11 7.72
N LEU A 81 -5.87 -9.25 8.45
CA LEU A 81 -5.13 -10.44 8.06
C LEU A 81 -5.61 -11.00 6.71
N ALA A 82 -6.91 -11.20 6.54
CA ALA A 82 -7.49 -11.72 5.30
C ALA A 82 -7.17 -10.80 4.11
N SER A 83 -7.30 -9.48 4.29
CA SER A 83 -6.99 -8.48 3.26
C SER A 83 -5.50 -8.46 2.91
N ASN A 84 -4.61 -8.59 3.89
CA ASN A 84 -3.17 -8.71 3.65
C ASN A 84 -2.83 -9.97 2.85
N LEU A 85 -3.43 -11.11 3.18
CA LEU A 85 -3.25 -12.33 2.40
C LEU A 85 -3.69 -12.12 0.95
N ILE A 86 -4.89 -11.57 0.73
CA ILE A 86 -5.39 -11.23 -0.61
C ILE A 86 -4.41 -10.31 -1.34
N ALA A 87 -3.93 -9.25 -0.69
CA ALA A 87 -2.95 -8.32 -1.25
C ALA A 87 -1.68 -9.04 -1.69
N ILE A 88 -1.08 -9.89 -0.85
CA ILE A 88 0.13 -10.66 -1.18
C ILE A 88 -0.10 -11.49 -2.45
N PHE A 89 -1.22 -12.21 -2.54
CA PHE A 89 -1.52 -13.04 -3.70
C PHE A 89 -1.71 -12.24 -4.98
N LEU A 90 -2.43 -11.12 -4.90
CA LEU A 90 -2.66 -10.25 -6.05
C LEU A 90 -1.38 -9.56 -6.51
N GLN A 91 -0.58 -9.05 -5.58
CA GLN A 91 0.68 -8.39 -5.89
C GLN A 91 1.68 -9.35 -6.53
N ILE A 92 1.79 -10.59 -6.02
CA ILE A 92 2.60 -11.64 -6.65
C ILE A 92 2.07 -11.96 -8.05
N SER A 93 0.75 -12.01 -8.24
CA SER A 93 0.14 -12.32 -9.54
C SER A 93 0.34 -11.19 -10.55
N ALA A 94 0.26 -9.93 -10.11
CA ALA A 94 0.54 -8.74 -10.91
C ALA A 94 2.01 -8.68 -11.34
N ALA A 95 2.94 -8.88 -10.39
CA ALA A 95 4.36 -8.95 -10.68
C ALA A 95 4.68 -10.09 -11.65
N LYS A 96 4.07 -11.27 -11.47
CA LYS A 96 4.21 -12.41 -12.38
C LYS A 96 3.73 -12.09 -13.78
N LEU A 97 2.57 -11.44 -13.92
CA LEU A 97 2.00 -11.05 -15.21
C LEU A 97 2.94 -10.06 -15.93
N GLY A 98 3.45 -9.06 -15.22
CA GLY A 98 4.42 -8.11 -15.76
C GLY A 98 5.72 -8.78 -16.20
N ILE A 99 6.32 -9.61 -15.34
CA ILE A 99 7.56 -10.34 -15.63
C ILE A 99 7.39 -11.36 -16.75
N ALA A 100 6.22 -11.99 -16.89
CA ALA A 100 5.99 -13.00 -17.92
C ALA A 100 5.78 -12.35 -19.30
N THR A 101 5.05 -11.23 -19.36
CA THR A 101 4.59 -10.64 -20.64
C THR A 101 5.37 -9.42 -21.09
N GLY A 102 6.06 -8.73 -20.16
CA GLY A 102 6.68 -7.43 -20.41
C GLY A 102 5.68 -6.28 -20.55
N LYS A 103 4.38 -6.52 -20.31
CA LYS A 103 3.31 -5.53 -20.40
C LYS A 103 2.62 -5.37 -19.05
N ASP A 104 2.09 -4.18 -18.80
CA ASP A 104 1.29 -3.92 -17.60
C ASP A 104 -0.15 -4.46 -17.75
N LEU A 105 -0.84 -4.58 -16.61
CA LEU A 105 -2.20 -5.12 -16.56
C LEU A 105 -3.20 -4.30 -17.38
N ALA A 106 -3.07 -2.97 -17.39
CA ALA A 106 -4.01 -2.10 -18.13
C ALA A 106 -3.90 -2.31 -19.65
N GLN A 107 -2.67 -2.44 -20.16
CA GLN A 107 -2.41 -2.79 -21.56
C GLN A 107 -3.03 -4.15 -21.92
N LEU A 108 -2.79 -5.18 -21.10
CA LEU A 108 -3.31 -6.52 -21.40
C LEU A 108 -4.83 -6.60 -21.33
N ILE A 109 -5.48 -5.87 -20.42
CA ILE A 109 -6.95 -5.80 -20.37
C ILE A 109 -7.47 -5.20 -21.68
N ARG A 110 -6.89 -4.10 -22.15
CA ARG A 110 -7.30 -3.48 -23.40
C ARG A 110 -7.08 -4.35 -24.63
N GLU A 111 -6.00 -5.13 -24.66
CA GLU A 111 -5.67 -6.01 -25.78
C GLU A 111 -6.58 -7.25 -25.85
N HIS A 112 -7.04 -7.77 -24.70
CA HIS A 112 -7.70 -9.08 -24.63
C HIS A 112 -9.19 -9.04 -24.32
N PHE A 113 -9.74 -7.89 -23.94
CA PHE A 113 -11.17 -7.71 -23.67
C PHE A 113 -11.83 -6.80 -24.73
N PRO A 114 -13.14 -6.94 -24.97
CA PRO A 114 -13.88 -6.05 -25.87
C PRO A 114 -13.74 -4.58 -25.47
N ARG A 115 -13.62 -3.67 -26.45
CA ARG A 115 -13.41 -2.22 -26.22
C ARG A 115 -14.43 -1.59 -25.26
N PRO A 116 -15.74 -1.86 -25.33
CA PRO A 116 -16.70 -1.27 -24.38
C PRO A 116 -16.41 -1.67 -22.93
N PHE A 117 -16.09 -2.95 -22.70
CA PHE A 117 -15.75 -3.46 -21.38
C PHE A 117 -14.43 -2.86 -20.86
N ALA A 118 -13.40 -2.81 -21.71
CA ALA A 118 -12.12 -2.20 -21.34
C ALA A 118 -12.28 -0.71 -21.00
N ASN A 119 -13.10 0.03 -21.74
CA ASN A 119 -13.35 1.45 -21.46
C ASN A 119 -14.13 1.65 -20.16
N ALA A 120 -15.18 0.85 -19.91
CA ALA A 120 -15.94 0.89 -18.67
C ALA A 120 -15.04 0.55 -17.46
N PHE A 121 -14.21 -0.48 -17.59
CA PHE A 121 -13.20 -0.82 -16.60
C PHE A 121 -12.23 0.34 -16.36
N GLY A 122 -11.73 0.96 -17.43
CA GLY A 122 -10.82 2.10 -17.33
C GLY A 122 -11.43 3.27 -16.57
N ALA A 123 -12.73 3.53 -16.77
CA ALA A 123 -13.47 4.55 -16.03
C ALA A 123 -13.57 4.22 -14.53
N THR A 124 -13.91 2.99 -14.16
CA THR A 124 -13.98 2.59 -12.74
C THR A 124 -12.60 2.60 -12.07
N ALA A 125 -11.54 2.27 -12.81
CA ALA A 125 -10.16 2.37 -12.33
C ALA A 125 -9.75 3.83 -12.07
N ILE A 126 -10.14 4.76 -12.95
CA ILE A 126 -9.91 6.20 -12.78
C ILE A 126 -10.62 6.72 -11.53
N ILE A 127 -11.88 6.30 -11.30
CA ILE A 127 -12.63 6.67 -10.10
C ILE A 127 -11.92 6.17 -8.82
N ALA A 128 -11.44 4.93 -8.82
CA ALA A 128 -10.69 4.39 -7.68
C ALA A 128 -9.36 5.14 -7.42
N ILE A 129 -8.67 5.58 -8.49
CA ILE A 129 -7.47 6.42 -8.35
C ILE A 129 -7.82 7.79 -7.77
N MET A 130 -8.90 8.43 -8.22
CA MET A 130 -9.36 9.69 -7.64
C MET A 130 -9.72 9.56 -6.15
N ALA A 131 -10.36 8.44 -5.76
CA ALA A 131 -10.64 8.14 -4.37
C ALA A 131 -9.34 7.90 -3.55
N THR A 132 -8.31 7.30 -4.15
CA THR A 132 -7.01 7.17 -3.50
C THR A 132 -6.36 8.54 -3.29
N ASP A 133 -6.30 9.35 -4.35
CA ASP A 133 -5.74 10.70 -4.31
C ASP A 133 -6.44 11.58 -3.26
N LEU A 134 -7.77 11.45 -3.11
CA LEU A 134 -8.55 12.09 -2.06
C LEU A 134 -8.02 11.76 -0.67
N ALA A 135 -7.78 10.47 -0.37
CA ALA A 135 -7.25 10.03 0.92
C ALA A 135 -5.85 10.58 1.22
N GLU A 136 -5.00 10.62 0.19
CA GLU A 136 -3.62 11.08 0.32
C GLU A 136 -3.52 12.60 0.53
N ILE A 137 -4.35 13.37 -0.20
CA ILE A 137 -4.45 14.82 -0.04
C ILE A 137 -4.97 15.15 1.36
N LEU A 138 -5.99 14.42 1.82
CA LEU A 138 -6.52 14.56 3.17
C LEU A 138 -5.46 14.27 4.23
N GLY A 139 -4.70 13.18 4.09
CA GLY A 139 -3.64 12.86 5.04
C GLY A 139 -2.55 13.94 5.08
N GLY A 140 -2.12 14.46 3.93
CA GLY A 140 -1.18 15.59 3.89
C GLY A 140 -1.76 16.86 4.52
N ALA A 141 -3.03 17.18 4.25
CA ALA A 141 -3.73 18.32 4.81
C ALA A 141 -3.85 18.23 6.34
N LEU A 142 -4.20 17.04 6.85
CA LEU A 142 -4.23 16.73 8.28
C LEU A 142 -2.84 16.87 8.92
N GLY A 143 -1.80 16.39 8.23
CA GLY A 143 -0.42 16.61 8.68
C GLY A 143 -0.09 18.09 8.87
N PHE A 144 -0.43 18.94 7.91
CA PHE A 144 -0.25 20.40 8.04
C PHE A 144 -1.11 21.01 9.16
N ASN A 145 -2.35 20.53 9.30
CA ASN A 145 -3.26 21.00 10.33
C ASN A 145 -2.73 20.68 11.74
N ILE A 146 -2.23 19.46 11.95
CA ILE A 146 -1.69 19.02 13.23
C ILE A 146 -0.36 19.73 13.55
N LEU A 147 0.50 19.93 12.55
CA LEU A 147 1.84 20.52 12.75
C LEU A 147 1.83 22.04 12.88
N PHE A 148 0.98 22.72 12.12
CA PHE A 148 1.03 24.19 11.96
C PHE A 148 -0.30 24.87 12.28
N GLY A 149 -1.35 24.12 12.64
CA GLY A 149 -2.68 24.68 12.92
C GLY A 149 -3.40 25.22 11.68
N ILE A 150 -2.93 24.90 10.46
CA ILE A 150 -3.54 25.39 9.22
C ILE A 150 -4.90 24.69 9.01
N PRO A 151 -6.00 25.40 8.76
CA PRO A 151 -7.30 24.77 8.49
C PRO A 151 -7.25 23.79 7.31
N LEU A 152 -8.10 22.75 7.33
CA LEU A 152 -8.04 21.63 6.37
C LEU A 152 -8.06 22.04 4.91
N PHE A 153 -8.93 22.98 4.53
CA PHE A 153 -9.07 23.39 3.13
C PHE A 153 -7.80 24.10 2.58
N PRO A 154 -7.25 25.16 3.21
CA PRO A 154 -5.94 25.70 2.84
C PRO A 154 -4.81 24.66 2.90
N ALA A 155 -4.83 23.75 3.89
CA ALA A 155 -3.84 22.70 4.02
C ALA A 155 -3.90 21.68 2.87
N ALA A 156 -5.09 21.36 2.35
CA ALA A 156 -5.29 20.51 1.18
C ALA A 156 -4.75 21.16 -0.10
N ILE A 157 -4.98 22.46 -0.28
CA ILE A 157 -4.39 23.23 -1.40
C ILE A 157 -2.86 23.21 -1.30
N LEU A 158 -2.31 23.48 -0.11
CA LEU A 158 -0.87 23.44 0.13
C LEU A 158 -0.26 22.08 -0.17
N THR A 159 -0.91 21.01 0.29
CA THR A 159 -0.52 19.62 0.00
C THR A 159 -0.51 19.37 -1.51
N GLY A 160 -1.55 19.79 -2.23
CA GLY A 160 -1.62 19.69 -3.69
C GLY A 160 -0.46 20.41 -4.38
N MET A 161 -0.13 21.64 -3.95
CA MET A 161 0.99 22.41 -4.47
C MET A 161 2.34 21.73 -4.22
N ILE A 162 2.56 21.20 -3.02
CA ILE A 162 3.81 20.52 -2.66
C ILE A 162 3.97 19.24 -3.47
N VAL A 163 2.92 18.43 -3.60
CA VAL A 163 2.95 17.24 -4.46
C VAL A 163 3.27 17.63 -5.90
N MET A 164 2.66 18.68 -6.46
CA MET A 164 3.00 19.16 -7.80
C MET A 164 4.48 19.57 -7.91
N GLY A 165 5.02 20.26 -6.90
CA GLY A 165 6.43 20.61 -6.82
C GLY A 165 7.35 19.39 -6.77
N LEU A 166 7.02 18.40 -5.94
CA LEU A 166 7.75 17.14 -5.85
C LEU A 166 7.74 16.39 -7.20
N LEU A 167 6.58 16.29 -7.84
CA LEU A 167 6.44 15.66 -9.16
C LEU A 167 7.25 16.41 -10.24
N ALA A 168 7.32 17.74 -10.19
CA ALA A 168 8.18 18.51 -11.10
C ALA A 168 9.66 18.20 -10.87
N LEU A 169 10.06 18.04 -9.61
CA LEU A 169 11.42 17.64 -9.22
C LEU A 169 11.72 16.16 -9.56
N SER A 170 10.70 15.36 -9.89
CA SER A 170 10.85 13.95 -10.28
C SER A 170 11.68 13.67 -11.49
N ARG A 171 11.93 14.69 -12.29
CA ARG A 171 12.84 14.60 -13.42
C ARG A 171 14.30 14.40 -12.97
N TRP A 172 14.66 14.66 -11.71
CA TRP A 172 16.04 14.69 -11.22
C TRP A 172 16.44 13.51 -10.32
N GLY A 173 15.56 12.52 -10.15
CA GLY A 173 15.86 11.26 -9.45
C GLY A 173 15.34 11.18 -8.01
N PHE A 174 14.41 10.25 -7.78
CA PHE A 174 13.57 10.18 -6.56
C PHE A 174 14.13 9.38 -5.39
N ARG A 175 15.23 8.64 -5.60
CA ARG A 175 15.69 7.64 -4.61
C ARG A 175 15.98 8.22 -3.22
N LYS A 176 16.52 9.44 -3.16
CA LYS A 176 16.84 10.09 -1.86
C LYS A 176 15.58 10.45 -1.07
N LEU A 177 14.55 10.97 -1.73
CA LEU A 177 13.28 11.34 -1.11
C LEU A 177 12.53 10.09 -0.61
N GLU A 178 12.53 9.04 -1.42
CA GLU A 178 11.91 7.75 -1.08
C GLU A 178 12.51 7.15 0.20
N TYR A 179 13.85 7.18 0.37
CA TYR A 179 14.47 6.73 1.61
C TYR A 179 14.09 7.57 2.83
N VAL A 180 13.94 8.89 2.67
CA VAL A 180 13.51 9.77 3.76
C VAL A 180 12.09 9.43 4.20
N ILE A 181 11.17 9.25 3.24
CA ILE A 181 9.79 8.85 3.49
C ILE A 181 9.75 7.49 4.19
N ILE A 182 10.43 6.48 3.64
CA ILE A 182 10.47 5.13 4.23
C ILE A 182 10.98 5.24 5.67
N GLY A 183 11.97 6.08 5.94
CA GLY A 183 12.46 6.36 7.29
C GLY A 183 11.35 6.86 8.22
N PHE A 184 10.64 7.93 7.85
CA PHE A 184 9.55 8.48 8.68
C PHE A 184 8.40 7.50 8.90
N VAL A 185 7.93 6.85 7.84
CA VAL A 185 6.83 5.87 7.92
C VAL A 185 7.24 4.66 8.76
N SER A 186 8.49 4.20 8.64
CA SER A 186 9.01 3.09 9.45
C SER A 186 9.11 3.46 10.92
N ILE A 187 9.57 4.67 11.26
CA ILE A 187 9.65 5.13 12.65
C ILE A 187 8.27 5.07 13.32
N ILE A 188 7.23 5.52 12.62
CA ILE A 188 5.87 5.56 13.17
C ILE A 188 5.25 4.18 13.22
N GLY A 189 5.47 3.36 12.19
CA GLY A 189 5.04 1.97 12.22
C GLY A 189 5.67 1.20 13.39
N LEU A 190 6.96 1.40 13.64
CA LEU A 190 7.65 0.82 14.79
C LEU A 190 7.16 1.39 16.13
N ALA A 191 6.79 2.68 16.17
CA ALA A 191 6.18 3.27 17.36
C ALA A 191 4.86 2.58 17.70
N TYR A 192 3.96 2.39 16.74
CA TYR A 192 2.70 1.66 16.96
C TYR A 192 2.93 0.21 17.41
N VAL A 193 3.87 -0.50 16.77
CA VAL A 193 4.22 -1.87 17.18
C VAL A 193 4.72 -1.87 18.62
N TYR A 194 5.57 -0.92 19.01
CA TYR A 194 6.07 -0.85 20.37
C TYR A 194 4.96 -0.44 21.37
N GLU A 195 4.03 0.44 20.99
CA GLU A 195 2.87 0.81 21.82
C GLU A 195 1.98 -0.36 22.18
N THR A 196 1.74 -1.27 21.23
CA THR A 196 0.97 -2.48 21.54
C THR A 196 1.61 -3.29 22.66
N THR A 197 2.94 -3.27 22.80
CA THR A 197 3.61 -3.99 23.90
C THR A 197 3.48 -3.28 25.25
N LEU A 198 3.39 -1.94 25.25
CA LEU A 198 3.27 -1.13 26.47
C LEU A 198 1.87 -1.14 27.06
N ILE A 199 0.84 -1.15 26.20
CA ILE A 199 -0.57 -1.15 26.62
C ILE A 199 -0.96 -2.49 27.28
N ARG A 200 -0.08 -3.52 27.20
CA ARG A 200 -0.30 -4.88 27.73
C ARG A 200 -1.70 -5.42 27.39
N PRO A 201 -2.08 -5.45 26.11
CA PRO A 201 -3.36 -5.99 25.72
C PRO A 201 -3.42 -7.50 25.98
N ASP A 202 -4.63 -8.03 26.09
CA ASP A 202 -4.84 -9.47 26.15
C ASP A 202 -4.48 -10.09 24.79
N TRP A 203 -3.26 -10.62 24.71
CA TRP A 203 -2.74 -11.30 23.53
C TRP A 203 -3.60 -12.51 23.12
N GLY A 204 -4.30 -13.14 24.06
CA GLY A 204 -5.25 -14.21 23.79
C GLY A 204 -6.45 -13.71 22.98
N GLN A 205 -7.02 -12.57 23.36
CA GLN A 205 -8.10 -11.93 22.60
C GLN A 205 -7.63 -11.43 21.23
N ILE A 206 -6.44 -10.81 21.16
CA ILE A 206 -5.88 -10.37 19.87
C ILE A 206 -5.71 -11.58 18.94
N ALA A 207 -5.09 -12.66 19.40
CA ALA A 207 -4.90 -13.86 18.59
C ALA A 207 -6.23 -14.48 18.14
N LEU A 208 -7.22 -14.55 19.04
CA LEU A 208 -8.55 -15.06 18.72
C LEU A 208 -9.22 -14.20 17.65
N HIS A 209 -9.31 -12.89 17.83
CA HIS A 209 -9.96 -11.98 16.89
C HIS A 209 -9.19 -11.76 15.59
N THR A 210 -7.91 -12.16 15.54
CA THR A 210 -7.11 -12.17 14.31
C THR A 210 -7.47 -13.37 13.40
N VAL A 211 -7.94 -14.48 13.98
CA VAL A 211 -8.21 -15.72 13.22
C VAL A 211 -9.70 -16.01 13.08
N VAL A 212 -10.51 -15.66 14.09
CA VAL A 212 -11.93 -15.97 14.11
C VAL A 212 -12.74 -14.85 13.46
N PRO A 213 -13.42 -15.11 12.33
CA PRO A 213 -14.23 -14.11 11.67
C PRO A 213 -15.47 -13.79 12.50
N GLN A 214 -15.64 -12.51 12.84
CA GLN A 214 -16.83 -11.98 13.50
C GLN A 214 -17.33 -10.78 12.71
N PHE A 215 -18.66 -10.71 12.53
CA PHE A 215 -19.33 -9.62 11.84
C PHE A 215 -20.45 -9.06 12.72
N SER A 216 -20.59 -7.75 12.72
CA SER A 216 -21.78 -7.05 13.21
C SER A 216 -22.37 -6.23 12.06
N ALA A 217 -23.67 -5.94 12.10
CA ALA A 217 -24.36 -5.27 10.99
C ALA A 217 -23.73 -3.92 10.60
N GLY A 218 -23.17 -3.17 11.57
CA GLY A 218 -22.47 -1.92 11.31
C GLY A 218 -21.02 -2.06 10.83
N SER A 219 -20.37 -3.21 11.07
CA SER A 219 -18.93 -3.36 10.81
C SER A 219 -18.57 -3.62 9.36
N ILE A 220 -19.56 -3.86 8.49
CA ILE A 220 -19.36 -4.22 7.08
C ILE A 220 -18.71 -3.07 6.31
N LEU A 221 -19.17 -1.83 6.51
CA LEU A 221 -18.60 -0.66 5.84
C LEU A 221 -17.12 -0.49 6.19
N VAL A 222 -16.78 -0.62 7.47
CA VAL A 222 -15.38 -0.51 7.92
C VAL A 222 -14.56 -1.71 7.46
N ALA A 223 -15.11 -2.94 7.48
CA ALA A 223 -14.42 -4.13 6.98
C ALA A 223 -14.13 -4.04 5.47
N VAL A 224 -15.09 -3.57 4.67
CA VAL A 224 -14.88 -3.34 3.24
C VAL A 224 -13.93 -2.16 3.01
N GLY A 225 -13.97 -1.14 3.87
CA GLY A 225 -12.97 -0.08 3.92
C GLY A 225 -11.56 -0.60 4.16
N ILE A 226 -11.33 -1.44 5.17
CA ILE A 226 -10.03 -2.11 5.43
C ILE A 226 -9.59 -2.89 4.20
N LEU A 227 -10.51 -3.64 3.59
CA LEU A 227 -10.23 -4.44 2.40
C LEU A 227 -9.79 -3.58 1.21
N GLY A 228 -10.47 -2.46 0.97
CA GLY A 228 -10.10 -1.50 -0.07
C GLY A 228 -8.78 -0.77 0.22
N ALA A 229 -8.57 -0.36 1.47
CA ALA A 229 -7.35 0.32 1.92
C ALA A 229 -6.12 -0.59 1.83
N THR A 230 -6.28 -1.85 2.19
CA THR A 230 -5.20 -2.84 2.08
C THR A 230 -5.03 -3.24 0.63
N VAL A 231 -6.10 -3.64 -0.07
CA VAL A 231 -5.98 -4.18 -1.42
C VAL A 231 -6.22 -3.11 -2.48
N MET A 232 -5.25 -2.21 -2.61
CA MET A 232 -5.29 -1.08 -3.53
C MET A 232 -5.21 -1.50 -5.01
N PRO A 233 -6.26 -1.26 -5.84
CA PRO A 233 -6.26 -1.66 -7.25
C PRO A 233 -5.16 -0.98 -8.06
N HIS A 234 -4.91 0.31 -7.83
CA HIS A 234 -3.88 1.09 -8.54
C HIS A 234 -2.47 0.50 -8.31
N ASN A 235 -2.20 -0.05 -7.12
CA ASN A 235 -0.92 -0.70 -6.83
C ASN A 235 -0.76 -2.03 -7.59
N VAL A 236 -1.84 -2.73 -7.92
CA VAL A 236 -1.80 -3.92 -8.79
C VAL A 236 -1.34 -3.52 -10.20
N PHE A 237 -1.87 -2.43 -10.75
CA PHE A 237 -1.41 -1.88 -12.04
C PHE A 237 0.05 -1.44 -11.97
N LEU A 238 0.40 -0.66 -10.95
CA LEU A 238 1.76 -0.15 -10.74
C LEU A 238 2.77 -1.28 -10.63
N HIS A 239 2.51 -2.31 -9.83
CA HIS A 239 3.44 -3.41 -9.63
C HIS A 239 3.60 -4.28 -10.88
N SER A 240 2.53 -4.47 -11.66
CA SER A 240 2.63 -5.15 -12.97
C SER A 240 3.53 -4.39 -13.96
N PHE A 241 3.62 -3.07 -13.83
CA PHE A 241 4.51 -2.23 -14.63
C PHE A 241 5.95 -2.20 -14.10
N LEU A 242 6.13 -2.11 -12.78
CA LEU A 242 7.46 -2.00 -12.16
C LEU A 242 8.23 -3.32 -12.13
N ALA A 243 7.56 -4.46 -11.95
CA ALA A 243 8.20 -5.76 -11.85
C ALA A 243 9.09 -6.14 -13.05
N PRO A 244 8.67 -5.96 -14.32
CA PRO A 244 9.51 -6.28 -15.48
C PRO A 244 10.71 -5.33 -15.65
N LEU A 245 10.73 -4.13 -15.04
CA LEU A 245 11.88 -3.22 -15.12
C LEU A 245 13.15 -3.76 -14.43
N ARG A 246 13.02 -4.84 -13.65
CA ARG A 246 14.15 -5.55 -13.04
C ARG A 246 14.85 -6.53 -13.99
N LEU A 247 14.26 -6.78 -15.17
CA LEU A 247 14.86 -7.62 -16.20
C LEU A 247 15.96 -6.84 -16.93
N SER A 248 17.02 -7.53 -17.33
CA SER A 248 18.14 -6.92 -18.06
C SER A 248 17.72 -6.41 -19.43
N SER A 249 16.73 -7.06 -20.06
CA SER A 249 16.14 -6.63 -21.32
C SER A 249 14.69 -7.13 -21.45
N PRO A 250 13.89 -6.54 -22.36
CA PRO A 250 12.55 -7.07 -22.70
C PRO A 250 12.57 -8.51 -23.23
N GLU A 251 13.71 -8.98 -23.73
CA GLU A 251 13.95 -10.33 -24.27
C GLU A 251 14.68 -11.25 -23.27
N ALA A 252 14.70 -10.87 -21.98
CA ALA A 252 15.34 -11.64 -20.92
C ALA A 252 14.96 -13.13 -20.95
N THR A 253 15.96 -13.97 -20.72
CA THR A 253 15.83 -15.43 -20.76
C THR A 253 14.82 -15.96 -19.75
N LEU A 254 14.26 -17.14 -20.00
CA LEU A 254 13.32 -17.78 -19.08
C LEU A 254 13.90 -17.98 -17.67
N LEU A 255 15.20 -18.29 -17.58
CA LEU A 255 15.90 -18.48 -16.32
C LEU A 255 15.98 -17.18 -15.53
N GLU A 256 16.31 -16.08 -16.19
CA GLU A 256 16.33 -14.74 -15.58
C GLU A 256 14.95 -14.33 -15.09
N ARG A 257 13.91 -14.47 -15.91
CA ARG A 257 12.52 -14.17 -15.51
C ARG A 257 12.10 -14.98 -14.28
N LYS A 258 12.46 -16.26 -14.22
CA LYS A 258 12.20 -17.12 -13.03
C LYS A 258 12.96 -16.62 -11.80
N LYS A 259 14.22 -16.20 -11.93
CA LYS A 259 15.01 -15.64 -10.83
C LYS A 259 14.40 -14.33 -10.32
N VAL A 260 14.10 -13.40 -11.22
CA VAL A 260 13.47 -12.11 -10.88
C VAL A 260 12.11 -12.31 -10.24
N PHE A 261 11.30 -13.25 -10.73
CA PHE A 261 10.01 -13.56 -10.11
C PHE A 261 10.15 -14.11 -8.68
N ARG A 262 11.12 -14.98 -8.42
CA ARG A 262 11.37 -15.48 -7.05
C ARG A 262 11.78 -14.34 -6.11
N LEU A 263 12.64 -13.44 -6.57
CA LEU A 263 13.05 -12.26 -5.80
C LEU A 263 11.86 -11.33 -5.53
N ALA A 264 11.07 -11.02 -6.56
CA ALA A 264 9.87 -10.20 -6.43
C ALA A 264 8.86 -10.81 -5.45
N LYS A 265 8.72 -12.15 -5.44
CA LYS A 265 7.86 -12.85 -4.49
C LYS A 265 8.34 -12.67 -3.04
N ILE A 266 9.62 -12.86 -2.77
CA ILE A 266 10.18 -12.68 -1.41
C ILE A 266 10.04 -11.23 -0.96
N ASP A 267 10.39 -10.28 -1.82
CA ASP A 267 10.28 -8.84 -1.60
C ASP A 267 8.84 -8.45 -1.23
N THR A 268 7.86 -8.86 -2.04
CA THR A 268 6.43 -8.59 -1.82
C THR A 268 5.92 -9.19 -0.51
N ILE A 269 6.26 -10.44 -0.21
CA ILE A 269 5.82 -11.10 1.03
C ILE A 269 6.40 -10.39 2.25
N ALA A 270 7.69 -10.06 2.24
CA ALA A 270 8.33 -9.37 3.36
C ALA A 270 7.70 -7.98 3.57
N ALA A 271 7.63 -7.18 2.50
CA ALA A 271 7.07 -5.84 2.49
C ALA A 271 5.64 -5.78 3.04
N LEU A 272 4.74 -6.61 2.53
CA LEU A 272 3.33 -6.57 2.92
C LEU A 272 3.08 -7.13 4.33
N ASN A 273 3.89 -8.09 4.79
CA ASN A 273 3.80 -8.53 6.18
C ASN A 273 4.25 -7.45 7.17
N VAL A 274 5.26 -6.63 6.82
CA VAL A 274 5.63 -5.47 7.63
C VAL A 274 4.44 -4.50 7.71
N ALA A 275 3.80 -4.18 6.59
CA ALA A 275 2.62 -3.33 6.57
C ALA A 275 1.46 -3.93 7.39
N PHE A 276 1.23 -5.24 7.31
CA PHE A 276 0.24 -5.95 8.13
C PHE A 276 0.46 -5.76 9.64
N PHE A 277 1.70 -5.94 10.13
CA PHE A 277 1.98 -5.78 11.55
C PHE A 277 1.74 -4.35 12.02
N VAL A 278 2.07 -3.35 11.19
CA VAL A 278 1.77 -1.96 11.51
C VAL A 278 0.27 -1.70 11.53
N ASN A 279 -0.47 -2.14 10.51
CA ASN A 279 -1.92 -1.95 10.45
C ASN A 279 -2.65 -2.65 11.61
N ALA A 280 -2.25 -3.88 11.94
CA ALA A 280 -2.77 -4.59 13.10
C ALA A 280 -2.43 -3.87 14.41
N ALA A 281 -1.21 -3.36 14.56
CA ALA A 281 -0.81 -2.60 15.74
C ALA A 281 -1.62 -1.31 15.90
N MET A 282 -1.82 -0.56 14.82
CA MET A 282 -2.66 0.64 14.82
C MET A 282 -4.09 0.35 15.28
N LEU A 283 -4.72 -0.71 14.76
CA LEU A 283 -6.06 -1.11 15.18
C LEU A 283 -6.08 -1.51 16.67
N VAL A 284 -5.10 -2.29 17.14
CA VAL A 284 -5.01 -2.70 18.55
C VAL A 284 -4.87 -1.50 19.48
N VAL A 285 -3.97 -0.55 19.16
CA VAL A 285 -3.77 0.67 19.96
C VAL A 285 -5.06 1.51 19.97
N ALA A 286 -5.68 1.72 18.80
CA ALA A 286 -6.94 2.45 18.70
C ALA A 286 -8.07 1.77 19.50
N GLY A 287 -8.15 0.44 19.43
CA GLY A 287 -9.11 -0.36 20.20
C GLY A 287 -8.86 -0.33 21.69
N ALA A 288 -7.61 -0.23 22.14
CA ALA A 288 -7.32 -0.13 23.57
C ALA A 288 -7.63 1.26 24.14
N ILE A 289 -7.42 2.32 23.36
CA ILE A 289 -7.53 3.72 23.84
C ILE A 289 -8.93 4.28 23.63
N PHE A 290 -9.60 3.99 22.50
CA PHE A 290 -10.85 4.64 22.13
C PHE A 290 -12.09 3.76 22.28
N TYR A 291 -11.97 2.43 22.12
CA TYR A 291 -13.14 1.56 22.15
C TYR A 291 -13.89 1.67 23.49
N LYS A 292 -15.19 1.99 23.44
CA LYS A 292 -16.07 2.30 24.59
C LYS A 292 -15.76 3.58 25.37
N HIS A 293 -14.71 4.31 25.02
CA HIS A 293 -14.28 5.54 25.71
C HIS A 293 -14.54 6.81 24.89
N VAL A 294 -14.64 6.69 23.56
CA VAL A 294 -14.91 7.79 22.63
C VAL A 294 -16.03 7.37 21.69
N ASP A 295 -16.95 8.30 21.39
CA ASP A 295 -17.98 8.05 20.37
C ASP A 295 -17.32 7.98 18.98
N PRO A 296 -17.43 6.85 18.26
CA PRO A 296 -16.87 6.69 16.92
C PRO A 296 -17.34 7.75 15.92
N ALA A 297 -18.52 8.34 16.11
CA ALA A 297 -19.04 9.40 15.23
C ALA A 297 -18.31 10.74 15.39
N THR A 298 -17.63 10.94 16.52
CA THR A 298 -16.86 12.16 16.83
C THR A 298 -15.36 11.98 16.58
N LEU A 299 -14.95 10.83 16.05
CA LEU A 299 -13.54 10.51 15.85
C LEU A 299 -12.97 11.37 14.72
N ASP A 300 -11.98 12.19 15.04
CA ASP A 300 -11.21 12.92 14.06
C ASP A 300 -9.76 12.44 14.06
N LEU A 301 -9.06 12.57 12.92
CA LEU A 301 -7.64 12.20 12.87
C LEU A 301 -6.77 13.08 13.77
N GLN A 302 -7.25 14.25 14.19
CA GLN A 302 -6.59 15.08 15.19
C GLN A 302 -6.54 14.37 16.56
N THR A 303 -7.65 13.76 17.00
CA THR A 303 -7.69 12.98 18.24
C THR A 303 -6.96 11.65 18.10
N ALA A 304 -6.79 11.13 16.88
CA ALA A 304 -5.97 9.94 16.65
C ALA A 304 -4.50 10.11 17.06
N SER A 305 -3.95 11.33 17.06
CA SER A 305 -2.60 11.57 17.58
C SER A 305 -2.44 11.20 19.07
N ALA A 306 -3.55 11.18 19.82
CA ALA A 306 -3.57 10.74 21.22
C ALA A 306 -3.21 9.25 21.38
N THR A 307 -3.34 8.46 20.30
CA THR A 307 -2.89 7.06 20.31
C THR A 307 -1.41 6.96 20.64
N LEU A 308 -0.59 7.89 20.12
CA LEU A 308 0.86 7.91 20.29
C LEU A 308 1.36 8.59 21.58
N THR A 309 0.45 9.15 22.39
CA THR A 309 0.80 9.87 23.63
C THR A 309 1.51 9.01 24.68
N PRO A 310 1.20 7.72 24.88
CA PRO A 310 1.90 6.89 25.86
C PRO A 310 3.41 6.80 25.64
N ILE A 311 3.88 6.79 24.39
CA ILE A 311 5.32 6.70 24.08
C ILE A 311 5.96 8.06 23.86
N LEU A 312 5.32 8.88 23.05
CA LEU A 312 5.93 10.12 22.57
C LEU A 312 5.59 11.30 23.48
N GLY A 313 4.69 11.13 24.44
CA GLY A 313 4.25 12.19 25.34
C GLY A 313 3.77 13.41 24.55
N GLY A 314 4.33 14.58 24.86
CA GLY A 314 4.04 15.82 24.13
C GLY A 314 4.47 15.83 22.65
N LEU A 315 5.32 14.90 22.22
CA LEU A 315 5.77 14.78 20.82
C LEU A 315 4.85 13.91 19.95
N ALA A 316 3.81 13.29 20.53
CA ALA A 316 2.90 12.41 19.80
C ALA A 316 2.23 13.10 18.60
N SER A 317 1.69 14.30 18.82
CA SER A 317 1.08 15.13 17.78
C SER A 317 2.08 15.49 16.68
N LEU A 318 3.31 15.87 17.05
CA LEU A 318 4.37 16.20 16.11
C LEU A 318 4.75 14.99 15.24
N ALA A 319 5.02 13.84 15.85
CA ALA A 319 5.42 12.64 15.11
C ALA A 319 4.28 12.12 14.23
N PHE A 320 3.05 12.11 14.74
CA PHE A 320 1.86 11.71 13.98
C PHE A 320 1.65 12.61 12.76
N GLY A 321 1.73 13.94 12.96
CA GLY A 321 1.59 14.93 11.90
C GLY A 321 2.68 14.81 10.82
N ILE A 322 3.95 14.63 11.22
CA ILE A 322 5.06 14.38 10.28
C ILE A 322 4.82 13.08 9.51
N GLY A 323 4.32 12.04 10.17
CA GLY A 323 3.96 10.77 9.55
C GLY A 323 2.90 10.84 8.48
N LEU A 324 1.77 11.45 8.83
CA LEU A 324 0.66 11.65 7.90
C LEU A 324 1.09 12.49 6.71
N LEU A 325 1.88 13.56 6.95
CA LEU A 325 2.42 14.39 5.89
C LEU A 325 3.38 13.59 4.98
N ALA A 326 4.35 12.88 5.55
CA ALA A 326 5.30 12.08 4.78
C ALA A 326 4.62 10.96 3.99
N SER A 327 3.67 10.26 4.62
CA SER A 327 2.90 9.18 4.01
C SER A 327 2.00 9.69 2.88
N GLY A 328 1.24 10.77 3.12
CA GLY A 328 0.37 11.38 2.11
C GLY A 328 1.14 11.93 0.90
N LEU A 329 2.26 12.62 1.11
CA LEU A 329 3.10 13.12 0.02
C LEU A 329 3.73 11.98 -0.80
N SER A 330 4.17 10.91 -0.12
CA SER A 330 4.74 9.74 -0.79
C SER A 330 3.72 8.99 -1.63
N SER A 331 2.62 8.58 -1.01
CA SER A 331 1.59 7.77 -1.65
C SER A 331 1.03 8.52 -2.86
N SER A 332 0.91 9.85 -2.76
CA SER A 332 0.48 10.69 -3.87
C SER A 332 1.39 10.69 -5.09
N THR A 333 2.69 10.51 -4.89
CA THR A 333 3.61 10.30 -6.01
C THR A 333 3.31 8.96 -6.70
N THR A 334 3.15 7.88 -5.93
CA THR A 334 2.86 6.54 -6.48
C THR A 334 1.49 6.46 -7.14
N GLY A 335 0.46 7.08 -6.54
CA GLY A 335 -0.89 7.20 -7.09
C GLY A 335 -0.90 7.93 -8.43
N THR A 336 -0.13 9.01 -8.55
CA THR A 336 0.03 9.73 -9.82
C THR A 336 0.67 8.86 -10.92
N ILE A 337 1.72 8.10 -10.59
CA ILE A 337 2.38 7.18 -11.54
C ILE A 337 1.41 6.07 -11.97
N ALA A 338 0.71 5.46 -11.01
CA ALA A 338 -0.29 4.44 -11.28
C ALA A 338 -1.43 4.97 -12.16
N GLY A 339 -1.89 6.21 -11.90
CA GLY A 339 -2.88 6.89 -12.72
C GLY A 339 -2.45 7.09 -14.17
N GLN A 340 -1.19 7.46 -14.40
CA GLN A 340 -0.64 7.56 -15.75
C GLN A 340 -0.56 6.21 -16.47
N ILE A 341 -0.20 5.14 -15.75
CA ILE A 341 -0.18 3.77 -16.31
C ILE A 341 -1.59 3.36 -16.74
N VAL A 342 -2.59 3.59 -15.89
CA VAL A 342 -4.01 3.29 -16.18
C VAL A 342 -4.51 4.11 -17.37
N LEU A 343 -4.29 5.43 -17.38
CA LEU A 343 -4.70 6.31 -18.48
C LEU A 343 -4.08 5.90 -19.83
N ARG A 344 -2.78 5.62 -19.83
CA ARG A 344 -2.06 5.20 -21.03
C ARG A 344 -2.52 3.83 -21.49
N GLY A 345 -2.65 2.87 -20.57
CA GLY A 345 -3.07 1.51 -20.85
C GLY A 345 -4.47 1.45 -21.43
N PHE A 346 -5.47 2.03 -20.75
CA PHE A 346 -6.88 1.94 -21.15
C PHE A 346 -7.27 2.93 -22.26
N LEU A 347 -6.89 4.21 -22.15
CA LEU A 347 -7.40 5.26 -23.04
C LEU A 347 -6.43 5.62 -24.18
N ASN A 348 -5.19 5.13 -24.16
CA ASN A 348 -4.08 5.61 -25.04
C ASN A 348 -3.85 7.12 -24.94
N MET A 349 -4.37 7.76 -23.90
CA MET A 349 -4.26 9.20 -23.72
C MET A 349 -2.95 9.51 -23.00
N LYS A 350 -2.16 10.42 -23.58
CA LYS A 350 -0.98 10.98 -22.94
C LYS A 350 -1.38 12.29 -22.26
N VAL A 351 -1.88 12.20 -21.03
CA VAL A 351 -2.22 13.38 -20.23
C VAL A 351 -0.96 13.88 -19.53
N LYS A 352 -0.71 15.19 -19.57
CA LYS A 352 0.40 15.79 -18.82
C LYS A 352 0.13 15.61 -17.32
N MET A 353 1.16 15.28 -16.55
CA MET A 353 1.04 14.95 -15.13
C MET A 353 0.35 16.02 -14.29
N TRP A 354 0.63 17.30 -14.56
CA TRP A 354 0.00 18.43 -13.85
C TRP A 354 -1.50 18.55 -14.14
N ILE A 355 -1.94 18.27 -15.38
CA ILE A 355 -3.36 18.29 -15.74
C ILE A 355 -4.10 17.19 -14.99
N TRP A 356 -3.53 15.98 -15.01
CA TRP A 356 -4.09 14.85 -14.27
C TRP A 356 -4.23 15.19 -12.78
N ARG A 357 -3.19 15.79 -12.19
CA ARG A 357 -3.21 16.14 -10.77
C ARG A 357 -4.26 17.21 -10.44
N ILE A 358 -4.49 18.19 -11.31
CA ILE A 358 -5.58 19.16 -11.11
C ILE A 358 -6.94 18.44 -11.11
N ILE A 359 -7.16 17.52 -12.05
CA ILE A 359 -8.40 16.75 -12.15
C ILE A 359 -8.64 15.93 -10.87
N THR A 360 -7.60 15.27 -10.35
CA THR A 360 -7.74 14.44 -9.14
C THR A 360 -7.77 15.24 -7.84
N LEU A 361 -7.22 16.47 -7.82
CA LEU A 361 -7.27 17.39 -6.67
C LEU A 361 -8.66 17.99 -6.47
N LEU A 362 -9.42 18.23 -7.55
CA LEU A 362 -10.72 18.89 -7.49
C LEU A 362 -11.74 18.17 -6.57
N PRO A 363 -11.98 16.85 -6.69
CA PRO A 363 -12.84 16.14 -5.75
C PRO A 363 -12.41 16.29 -4.30
N ALA A 364 -11.10 16.25 -4.04
CA ALA A 364 -10.56 16.42 -2.68
C ALA A 364 -10.84 17.81 -2.11
N LEU A 365 -10.65 18.86 -2.90
CA LEU A 365 -10.96 20.23 -2.48
C LEU A 365 -12.47 20.45 -2.27
N LEU A 366 -13.31 19.82 -3.08
CA LEU A 366 -14.76 19.92 -2.91
C LEU A 366 -15.22 19.27 -1.61
N VAL A 367 -14.77 18.05 -1.32
CA VAL A 367 -15.20 17.31 -0.12
C VAL A 367 -14.58 17.88 1.16
N THR A 368 -13.37 18.44 1.08
CA THR A 368 -12.73 19.15 2.22
C THR A 368 -13.22 20.58 2.40
N SER A 369 -14.05 21.08 1.49
CA SER A 369 -14.61 22.41 1.61
C SER A 369 -15.49 22.49 2.87
N PRO A 370 -15.49 23.63 3.58
CA PRO A 370 -16.38 23.87 4.72
C PRO A 370 -17.88 23.76 4.38
N LEU A 371 -18.25 23.60 3.10
CA LEU A 371 -19.62 23.38 2.65
C LEU A 371 -20.20 22.02 3.09
N PHE A 372 -19.39 20.94 3.12
CA PHE A 372 -19.92 19.58 3.24
C PHE A 372 -19.99 19.04 4.68
N HIS A 373 -19.33 19.66 5.66
CA HIS A 373 -19.39 19.28 7.08
C HIS A 373 -19.22 17.76 7.37
N ILE A 374 -18.44 17.05 6.55
CA ILE A 374 -18.15 15.62 6.72
C ILE A 374 -16.86 15.46 7.55
N SER A 375 -16.83 14.49 8.46
CA SER A 375 -15.62 14.20 9.23
C SER A 375 -14.49 13.67 8.34
N SER A 376 -13.24 13.99 8.69
CA SER A 376 -12.07 13.56 7.92
C SER A 376 -11.96 12.04 7.83
N VAL A 377 -12.24 11.34 8.94
CA VAL A 377 -12.20 9.88 9.02
C VAL A 377 -13.25 9.25 8.11
N GLU A 378 -14.48 9.77 8.09
CA GLU A 378 -15.54 9.26 7.23
C GLU A 378 -15.20 9.41 5.75
N ILE A 379 -14.65 10.56 5.33
CA ILE A 379 -14.20 10.75 3.95
C ILE A 379 -13.11 9.74 3.58
N LEU A 380 -12.16 9.49 4.50
CA LEU A 380 -11.15 8.46 4.29
C LEU A 380 -11.80 7.09 4.14
N VAL A 381 -12.68 6.66 5.04
CA VAL A 381 -13.31 5.33 4.96
C VAL A 381 -14.12 5.16 3.67
N ILE A 382 -14.93 6.16 3.29
CA ILE A 382 -15.72 6.13 2.03
C ILE A 382 -14.79 6.02 0.82
N SER A 383 -13.68 6.75 0.81
CA SER A 383 -12.71 6.65 -0.28
C SER A 383 -12.18 5.22 -0.45
N GLN A 384 -11.91 4.51 0.66
CA GLN A 384 -11.44 3.12 0.63
C GLN A 384 -12.53 2.14 0.21
N VAL A 385 -13.79 2.42 0.57
CA VAL A 385 -14.94 1.64 0.05
C VAL A 385 -15.01 1.73 -1.48
N ILE A 386 -14.81 2.91 -2.07
CA ILE A 386 -14.76 3.07 -3.54
C ILE A 386 -13.63 2.22 -4.15
N LEU A 387 -12.46 2.15 -3.52
CA LEU A 387 -11.36 1.27 -3.96
C LEU A 387 -11.79 -0.21 -3.92
N SER A 388 -12.44 -0.62 -2.83
CA SER A 388 -12.92 -2.00 -2.71
C SER A 388 -13.95 -2.37 -3.78
N LEU A 389 -14.85 -1.46 -4.15
CA LEU A 389 -15.82 -1.70 -5.23
C LEU A 389 -15.14 -1.94 -6.58
N GLN A 390 -13.99 -1.32 -6.83
CA GLN A 390 -13.22 -1.53 -8.06
C GLN A 390 -12.38 -2.82 -8.05
N LEU A 391 -12.10 -3.35 -6.86
CA LEU A 391 -11.20 -4.48 -6.68
C LEU A 391 -11.68 -5.77 -7.37
N PRO A 392 -12.96 -6.20 -7.30
CA PRO A 392 -13.46 -7.37 -8.03
C PRO A 392 -13.12 -7.37 -9.52
N PHE A 393 -13.23 -6.22 -10.19
CA PHE A 393 -12.89 -6.08 -11.61
C PHE A 393 -11.39 -6.35 -11.83
N THR A 394 -10.54 -5.71 -11.03
CA THR A 394 -9.08 -5.85 -11.12
C THR A 394 -8.61 -7.28 -10.83
N MET A 395 -9.15 -7.89 -9.78
CA MET A 395 -8.85 -9.28 -9.44
C MET A 395 -9.34 -10.22 -10.54
N GLY A 396 -10.58 -10.08 -10.99
CA GLY A 396 -11.17 -10.92 -12.04
C GLY A 396 -10.35 -10.88 -13.33
N ALA A 397 -9.99 -9.67 -13.80
CA ALA A 397 -9.14 -9.50 -14.98
C ALA A 397 -7.77 -10.17 -14.81
N LEU A 398 -7.12 -9.97 -13.65
CA LEU A 398 -5.82 -10.56 -13.35
C LEU A 398 -5.89 -12.09 -13.34
N VAL A 399 -6.91 -12.68 -12.73
CA VAL A 399 -7.12 -14.12 -12.65
C VAL A 399 -7.41 -14.73 -14.02
N ILE A 400 -8.20 -14.05 -14.86
CA ILE A 400 -8.47 -14.49 -16.23
C ILE A 400 -7.18 -14.47 -17.06
N LEU A 401 -6.44 -13.35 -17.04
CA LEU A 401 -5.24 -13.20 -17.86
C LEU A 401 -4.12 -14.14 -17.42
N THR A 402 -3.90 -14.31 -16.12
CA THR A 402 -2.86 -15.21 -15.58
C THR A 402 -3.19 -16.70 -15.74
N SER A 403 -4.44 -17.04 -16.09
CA SER A 403 -4.85 -18.42 -16.41
C SER A 403 -4.59 -18.80 -17.87
N ARG A 404 -4.42 -17.83 -18.77
CA ARG A 404 -4.32 -18.09 -20.22
C ARG A 404 -2.89 -18.50 -20.60
N LYS A 405 -2.71 -19.76 -20.99
CA LYS A 405 -1.41 -20.30 -21.47
C LYS A 405 -0.83 -19.52 -22.66
N LYS A 406 -1.70 -19.00 -23.55
CA LYS A 406 -1.29 -18.17 -24.69
C LYS A 406 -0.62 -16.85 -24.27
N ILE A 407 -1.00 -16.31 -23.11
CA ILE A 407 -0.47 -15.03 -22.59
C ILE A 407 0.75 -15.29 -21.69
N MET A 408 0.61 -16.22 -20.75
CA MET A 408 1.61 -16.44 -19.70
C MET A 408 2.73 -17.41 -20.09
N GLY A 409 2.55 -18.21 -21.14
CA GLY A 409 3.51 -19.25 -21.53
C GLY A 409 3.84 -20.19 -20.37
N ALA A 410 5.12 -20.23 -19.99
CA ALA A 410 5.62 -21.05 -18.89
C ALA A 410 5.25 -20.53 -17.48
N PHE A 411 4.71 -19.32 -17.35
CA PHE A 411 4.32 -18.69 -16.08
C PHE A 411 2.82 -18.81 -15.77
N VAL A 412 2.09 -19.65 -16.52
CA VAL A 412 0.66 -19.89 -16.30
C VAL A 412 0.40 -20.41 -14.89
N ASN A 413 -0.73 -20.02 -14.30
CA ASN A 413 -1.14 -20.50 -12.98
C ASN A 413 -1.28 -22.03 -12.95
N SER A 414 -0.86 -22.65 -11.85
CA SER A 414 -1.23 -24.03 -11.55
C SER A 414 -2.74 -24.12 -11.27
N ARG A 415 -3.34 -25.30 -11.43
CA ARG A 415 -4.78 -25.50 -11.15
C ARG A 415 -5.14 -25.14 -9.71
N LEU A 416 -4.28 -25.45 -8.75
CA LEU A 416 -4.48 -25.12 -7.34
C LEU A 416 -4.47 -23.60 -7.12
N THR A 417 -3.45 -22.90 -7.66
CA THR A 417 -3.37 -21.44 -7.57
C THR A 417 -4.57 -20.78 -8.24
N GLN A 418 -5.03 -21.33 -9.36
CA GLN A 418 -6.19 -20.81 -10.08
C GLN A 418 -7.49 -20.98 -9.27
N ALA A 419 -7.73 -22.15 -8.68
CA ALA A 419 -8.90 -22.40 -7.84
C ALA A 419 -8.92 -21.46 -6.63
N PHE A 420 -7.78 -21.31 -5.97
CA PHE A 420 -7.63 -20.38 -4.85
C PHE A 420 -7.86 -18.92 -5.26
N ASN A 421 -7.31 -18.49 -6.39
CA ASN A 421 -7.53 -17.14 -6.91
C ASN A 421 -9.01 -16.86 -7.24
N ILE A 422 -9.72 -17.85 -7.81
CA ILE A 422 -11.16 -17.74 -8.09
C ILE A 422 -11.94 -17.61 -6.78
N LEU A 423 -11.60 -18.41 -5.76
CA LEU A 423 -12.22 -18.32 -4.44
C LEU A 423 -12.07 -16.92 -3.84
N LEU A 424 -10.87 -16.32 -3.91
CA LEU A 424 -10.64 -14.96 -3.42
C LEU A 424 -11.47 -13.93 -4.19
N VAL A 425 -11.55 -14.03 -5.53
CA VAL A 425 -12.39 -13.14 -6.33
C VAL A 425 -13.84 -13.25 -5.91
N VAL A 426 -14.37 -14.46 -5.75
CA VAL A 426 -15.76 -14.71 -5.35
C VAL A 426 -16.03 -14.13 -3.96
N LEU A 427 -15.14 -14.37 -3.00
CA LEU A 427 -15.27 -13.85 -1.63
C LEU A 427 -15.30 -12.32 -1.60
N VAL A 428 -14.33 -11.67 -2.25
CA VAL A 428 -14.27 -10.20 -2.32
C VAL A 428 -15.47 -9.62 -3.04
N THR A 429 -15.92 -10.25 -4.12
CA THR A 429 -17.12 -9.83 -4.86
C THR A 429 -18.36 -9.95 -3.98
N ALA A 430 -18.52 -11.07 -3.26
CA ALA A 430 -19.65 -11.29 -2.37
C ALA A 430 -19.71 -10.25 -1.24
N LEU A 431 -18.56 -9.90 -0.64
CA LEU A 431 -18.48 -8.84 0.39
C LEU A 431 -18.89 -7.47 -0.16
N ASN A 432 -18.43 -7.11 -1.37
CA ASN A 432 -18.80 -5.84 -2.00
C ASN A 432 -20.28 -5.80 -2.41
N VAL A 433 -20.82 -6.90 -2.92
CA VAL A 433 -22.26 -7.02 -3.25
C VAL A 433 -23.11 -6.92 -1.98
N TRP A 434 -22.69 -7.56 -0.89
CA TRP A 434 -23.39 -7.48 0.39
C TRP A 434 -23.38 -6.07 0.97
N LEU A 435 -22.24 -5.36 0.88
CA LEU A 435 -22.16 -3.95 1.24
C LEU A 435 -23.17 -3.12 0.42
N LEU A 436 -23.15 -3.25 -0.91
CA LEU A 436 -24.09 -2.52 -1.77
C LEU A 436 -25.54 -2.81 -1.40
N TYR A 437 -25.88 -4.08 -1.13
CA TYR A 437 -27.22 -4.47 -0.70
C TYR A 437 -27.61 -3.85 0.65
N SER A 438 -26.69 -3.77 1.61
CA SER A 438 -26.94 -3.17 2.93
C SER A 438 -27.13 -1.64 2.89
N TYR A 439 -26.58 -0.96 1.86
CA TYR A 439 -26.66 0.50 1.70
C TYR A 439 -27.64 0.96 0.62
N LEU A 440 -28.06 0.07 -0.28
CA LEU A 440 -29.18 0.34 -1.18
C LEU A 440 -30.46 0.32 -0.32
N PRO A 441 -31.20 1.44 -0.21
CA PRO A 441 -32.51 1.42 0.40
C PRO A 441 -33.41 0.56 -0.50
N ILE A 442 -33.58 -0.70 -0.15
CA ILE A 442 -34.69 -1.48 -0.68
C ILE A 442 -35.91 -0.94 0.05
N ALA A 443 -36.63 -0.08 -0.67
CA ALA A 443 -37.88 0.55 -0.27
C ALA A 443 -38.90 -0.47 0.25
#